data_AF-A0A926CUD2-F1
#
_entry.id   AF-A0A926CUD2-F1
#
_cell.length_a   1.000
_cell.length_b   1.000
_cell.length_c   1.000
_cell.angle_alpha   90.00
_cell.angle_beta   90.00
_cell.angle_gamma   90.00
#
_symmetry.space_group_name_H-M   'P 1'
#
loop_
_entity.id
_entity.type
_entity.pdbx_description
1 polymer ?
#
loop_
_entity_poly.entity_id
_entity_poly.type
_entity_poly.pdbx_seq_one_letter_code
_entity_poly.pdbx_strand_id
1 'polypeptide(L)'
;EQTKYTLNEACLERNLTAIYAGVYERGEGGDVVVIRPGDGPCYACWSAELRDSMFEPTHSENLDYGMVGPKGTLEAEPGLWLHVVKVASIQADFALNELLARPAYPANTLILANTTMEILDGEVSPPHSSLWVNVPRDPYCLVCGDQVNADTDEDSSDLTLSDLAGSMGITLEDEN
;
A
#
# COMPACT_ATOMS: atom_id res chain seq x y z
N GLU A 1 2.19 10.98 -0.86
CA GLU A 1 2.35 9.51 -1.04
C GLU A 1 3.56 8.91 -0.31
N GLN A 2 4.74 9.56 -0.29
CA GLN A 2 5.96 9.02 0.34
C GLN A 2 5.78 8.44 1.76
N THR A 3 4.97 9.07 2.60
CA THR A 3 4.70 8.63 3.97
C THR A 3 4.16 7.19 4.04
N LYS A 4 3.32 6.76 3.10
CA LYS A 4 2.76 5.40 3.10
C LYS A 4 3.83 4.35 2.79
N TYR A 5 4.80 4.67 1.92
CA TYR A 5 5.94 3.79 1.65
C TYR A 5 6.86 3.65 2.88
N THR A 6 7.19 4.76 3.55
CA THR A 6 8.00 4.72 4.78
C THR A 6 7.31 3.94 5.91
N LEU A 7 6.00 4.10 6.06
CA LEU A 7 5.22 3.30 7.02
C LEU A 7 5.23 1.81 6.64
N ASN A 8 5.11 1.50 5.35
CA ASN A 8 5.14 0.13 4.86
C ASN A 8 6.47 -0.56 5.16
N GLU A 9 7.61 0.09 4.87
CA GLU A 9 8.94 -0.43 5.23
C GLU A 9 9.03 -0.71 6.73
N ALA A 10 8.64 0.26 7.57
CA ALA A 10 8.69 0.10 9.02
C ALA A 10 7.77 -1.03 9.54
N CYS A 11 6.61 -1.24 8.92
CA CYS A 11 5.69 -2.33 9.25
C CYS A 11 6.23 -3.69 8.81
N LEU A 12 6.82 -3.78 7.61
CA LEU A 12 7.43 -5.01 7.09
C LEU A 12 8.59 -5.46 7.97
N GLU A 13 9.52 -4.56 8.30
CA GLU A 13 10.67 -4.82 9.19
C GLU A 13 10.26 -5.39 10.56
N ARG A 14 9.10 -4.96 11.07
CA ARG A 14 8.60 -5.34 12.40
C ARG A 14 7.55 -6.44 12.35
N ASN A 15 7.29 -6.99 11.16
CA ASN A 15 6.24 -7.97 10.91
C ASN A 15 4.87 -7.53 11.48
N LEU A 16 4.50 -6.27 11.24
CA LEU A 16 3.24 -5.67 11.71
C LEU A 16 2.21 -5.60 10.59
N THR A 17 0.99 -6.07 10.87
CA THR A 17 -0.18 -5.82 10.01
C THR A 17 -0.46 -4.33 9.92
N ALA A 18 -0.64 -3.83 8.70
CA ALA A 18 -0.96 -2.44 8.43
C ALA A 18 -2.29 -2.34 7.67
N ILE A 19 -3.06 -1.28 7.95
CA ILE A 19 -4.32 -1.00 7.26
C ILE A 19 -4.24 0.39 6.66
N TYR A 20 -4.26 0.45 5.34
CA TYR A 20 -4.24 1.70 4.60
C TYR A 20 -5.64 1.99 4.08
N ALA A 21 -5.89 3.28 3.88
CA ALA A 21 -7.09 3.73 3.21
C ALA A 21 -6.77 4.94 2.32
N GLY A 22 -7.59 5.12 1.31
CA GLY A 22 -7.55 6.21 0.36
C GLY A 22 -8.96 6.71 0.08
N VAL A 23 -9.10 8.02 -0.10
CA VAL A 23 -10.31 8.62 -0.67
C VAL A 23 -9.87 9.19 -2.00
N TYR A 24 -10.57 8.83 -3.06
CA TYR A 24 -10.28 9.33 -4.40
C TYR A 24 -10.64 10.81 -4.49
N GLU A 25 -10.06 11.51 -5.47
CA GLU A 25 -10.34 12.92 -5.70
C GLU A 25 -11.85 13.18 -5.75
N ARG A 26 -12.27 14.35 -5.26
CA ARG A 26 -13.68 14.76 -5.26
C ARG A 26 -14.61 13.90 -4.41
N GLY A 27 -14.05 12.94 -3.65
CA GLY A 27 -14.80 11.97 -2.88
C GLY A 27 -15.55 10.96 -3.75
N GLU A 28 -15.17 10.78 -5.02
CA GLU A 28 -15.85 9.90 -5.97
C GLU A 28 -15.87 8.43 -5.54
N GLY A 29 -14.91 8.05 -4.70
CA GLY A 29 -14.79 6.73 -4.12
C GLY A 29 -13.67 6.66 -3.09
N GLY A 30 -13.20 5.45 -2.83
CA GLY A 30 -12.03 5.20 -2.01
C GLY A 30 -11.76 3.72 -1.84
N ASP A 31 -10.71 3.42 -1.10
CA ASP A 31 -10.21 2.08 -0.87
C ASP A 31 -9.83 1.88 0.59
N VAL A 32 -9.93 0.65 1.06
CA VAL A 32 -9.36 0.18 2.33
C VAL A 32 -8.67 -1.14 2.07
N VAL A 33 -7.41 -1.25 2.46
CA VAL A 33 -6.62 -2.47 2.30
C VAL A 33 -6.01 -2.90 3.63
N VAL A 34 -6.06 -4.21 3.90
CA VAL A 34 -5.28 -4.85 4.96
C VAL A 34 -4.04 -5.51 4.35
N ILE A 35 -2.87 -5.15 4.86
CA ILE A 35 -1.58 -5.69 4.47
C ILE A 35 -1.02 -6.49 5.64
N ARG A 36 -0.87 -7.80 5.44
CA ARG A 36 -0.23 -8.71 6.40
C ARG A 36 1.13 -9.11 5.81
N PRO A 37 2.26 -8.80 6.46
CA PRO A 37 3.56 -9.19 5.94
C PRO A 37 3.63 -10.70 5.70
N GLY A 38 4.11 -11.11 4.52
CA GLY A 38 4.18 -12.51 4.10
C GLY A 38 2.86 -13.16 3.64
N ASP A 39 1.71 -12.57 3.95
CA ASP A 39 0.37 -13.05 3.55
C ASP A 39 -0.35 -11.99 2.71
N GLY A 40 0.06 -11.91 1.44
CA GLY A 40 -0.46 -10.94 0.47
C GLY A 40 0.53 -9.82 0.13
N PRO A 41 0.05 -8.73 -0.49
CA PRO A 41 0.87 -7.67 -1.04
C PRO A 41 1.45 -6.80 0.07
N CYS A 42 2.65 -6.23 -0.14
CA CYS A 42 3.01 -5.01 0.58
C CYS A 42 2.36 -3.78 -0.07
N TYR A 43 2.54 -2.60 0.53
CA TYR A 43 1.95 -1.37 -0.01
C TYR A 43 2.44 -1.08 -1.44
N ALA A 44 3.71 -1.39 -1.76
CA ALA A 44 4.24 -1.19 -3.10
C ALA A 44 3.54 -2.08 -4.13
N CYS A 45 3.42 -3.39 -3.88
CA CYS A 45 2.65 -4.31 -4.72
C CYS A 45 1.22 -3.82 -4.93
N TRP A 46 0.56 -3.46 -3.84
CA TRP A 46 -0.83 -3.01 -3.87
C TRP A 46 -1.00 -1.72 -4.68
N SER A 47 -0.11 -0.75 -4.47
CA SER A 47 -0.15 0.54 -5.17
C SER A 47 0.12 0.39 -6.67
N ALA A 48 0.96 -0.56 -7.06
CA ALA A 48 1.24 -0.85 -8.46
C ALA A 48 0.03 -1.48 -9.14
N GLU A 49 -0.56 -2.52 -8.54
CA GLU A 49 -1.73 -3.20 -9.09
C GLU A 49 -2.92 -2.25 -9.23
N LEU A 50 -3.18 -1.40 -8.23
CA LEU A 50 -4.27 -0.42 -8.32
C LEU A 50 -4.03 0.64 -9.39
N ARG A 51 -2.78 1.05 -9.63
CA ARG A 51 -2.46 2.01 -10.70
C ARG A 51 -2.57 1.38 -12.08
N ASP A 52 -2.24 0.10 -12.21
CA ASP A 52 -2.37 -0.63 -13.47
C ASP A 52 -3.83 -1.00 -13.78
N SER A 53 -4.65 -1.22 -12.75
CA SER A 53 -6.07 -1.58 -12.88
C SER A 53 -7.05 -0.39 -12.88
N MET A 54 -6.65 0.78 -12.35
CA MET A 54 -7.47 1.99 -12.32
C MET A 54 -6.98 3.00 -13.37
N PHE A 55 -7.85 3.38 -14.31
CA PHE A 55 -7.55 4.37 -15.34
C PHE A 55 -7.10 5.72 -14.77
N GLU A 56 -6.25 6.40 -15.55
CA GLU A 56 -5.73 7.74 -15.29
C GLU A 56 -6.87 8.71 -14.90
N PRO A 57 -6.77 9.42 -13.76
CA PRO A 57 -7.72 10.47 -13.43
C PRO A 57 -7.71 11.50 -14.55
N THR A 58 -8.89 11.82 -15.10
CA THR A 58 -9.05 12.71 -16.26
C THR A 58 -8.61 14.15 -15.98
N HIS A 59 -8.25 14.49 -14.74
CA HIS A 59 -7.76 15.80 -14.33
C HIS A 59 -6.62 15.66 -13.29
N SER A 60 -5.37 15.64 -13.75
CA SER A 60 -4.18 15.57 -12.91
C SER A 60 -3.81 16.91 -12.26
N GLU A 61 -4.73 17.60 -11.61
CA GLU A 61 -4.33 18.64 -10.66
C GLU A 61 -4.07 17.95 -9.32
N ASN A 62 -2.80 17.90 -8.92
CA ASN A 62 -2.36 17.26 -7.67
C ASN A 62 -2.91 18.09 -6.49
N LEU A 63 -4.15 17.79 -6.08
CA LEU A 63 -4.88 18.54 -5.05
C LEU A 63 -4.42 18.09 -3.67
N ASP A 64 -3.49 18.85 -3.09
CA ASP A 64 -3.09 18.69 -1.69
C ASP A 64 -4.05 19.44 -0.76
N TYR A 65 -5.13 18.77 -0.33
CA TYR A 65 -6.13 19.26 0.61
C TYR A 65 -5.57 19.70 1.98
N GLY A 66 -4.30 19.43 2.28
CA GLY A 66 -3.60 19.92 3.46
C GLY A 66 -2.90 21.28 3.29
N MET A 67 -2.80 21.79 2.06
CA MET A 67 -2.05 23.00 1.74
C MET A 67 -2.98 24.18 1.42
N VAL A 68 -2.72 25.32 2.07
CA VAL A 68 -3.37 26.59 1.73
C VAL A 68 -2.61 27.18 0.55
N GLY A 69 -3.26 27.24 -0.61
CA GLY A 69 -2.67 27.82 -1.82
C GLY A 69 -2.55 29.36 -1.72
N PRO A 70 -1.81 30.01 -2.65
CA PRO A 70 -1.64 31.47 -2.69
C PRO A 70 -2.96 32.25 -2.85
N LYS A 71 -4.02 31.59 -3.34
CA LYS A 71 -5.36 32.15 -3.53
C LYS A 71 -6.33 31.88 -2.37
N GLY A 72 -5.89 31.21 -1.30
CA GLY A 72 -6.73 30.79 -0.17
C GLY A 72 -6.80 29.27 -0.01
N THR A 73 -7.61 28.82 0.95
CA THR A 73 -7.96 27.41 1.14
C THR A 73 -8.58 26.85 -0.13
N LEU A 74 -8.21 25.62 -0.49
CA LEU A 74 -8.87 24.84 -1.55
C LEU A 74 -10.38 24.98 -1.47
N GLU A 75 -11.04 25.04 -2.62
CA GLU A 75 -12.50 25.11 -2.69
C GLU A 75 -13.07 23.90 -1.94
N ALA A 76 -13.89 24.17 -0.91
CA ALA A 76 -14.49 23.11 -0.12
C ALA A 76 -15.40 22.27 -1.02
N GLU A 77 -15.07 21.00 -1.19
CA GLU A 77 -15.88 20.06 -1.96
C GLU A 77 -17.09 19.62 -1.13
N PRO A 78 -18.33 19.97 -1.52
CA PRO A 78 -19.50 19.61 -0.75
C PRO A 78 -19.64 18.09 -0.67
N GLY A 79 -19.62 17.55 0.55
CA GLY A 79 -19.77 16.11 0.79
C GLY A 79 -18.45 15.32 0.90
N LEU A 80 -17.29 15.92 0.58
CA LEU A 80 -15.99 15.24 0.70
C LEU A 80 -15.78 14.69 2.12
N TRP A 81 -16.07 15.49 3.15
CA TRP A 81 -15.99 15.03 4.54
C TRP A 81 -16.84 13.80 4.83
N LEU A 82 -18.04 13.68 4.24
CA LEU A 82 -18.89 12.50 4.42
C LEU A 82 -18.24 11.25 3.81
N HIS A 83 -17.59 11.40 2.66
CA HIS A 83 -16.86 10.32 2.00
C HIS A 83 -15.59 9.93 2.78
N VAL A 84 -14.85 10.90 3.30
CA VAL A 84 -13.71 10.65 4.20
C VAL A 84 -14.15 9.88 5.44
N VAL A 85 -15.22 10.32 6.12
CA VAL A 85 -15.73 9.65 7.32
C VAL A 85 -16.20 8.23 7.00
N LYS A 86 -16.86 8.00 5.84
CA LYS A 86 -17.26 6.66 5.40
C LYS A 86 -16.05 5.72 5.28
N VAL A 87 -15.02 6.13 4.53
CA VAL A 87 -13.79 5.33 4.34
C VAL A 87 -13.06 5.12 5.66
N ALA A 88 -12.89 6.17 6.46
CA ALA A 88 -12.23 6.08 7.76
C ALA A 88 -12.96 5.16 8.75
N SER A 89 -14.29 5.14 8.72
CA SER A 89 -15.10 4.24 9.55
C SER A 89 -14.87 2.78 9.18
N ILE A 90 -14.75 2.48 7.88
CA ILE A 90 -14.45 1.14 7.38
C ILE A 90 -13.00 0.75 7.73
N GLN A 91 -12.05 1.68 7.59
CA GLN A 91 -10.66 1.45 8.02
C GLN A 91 -10.57 1.12 9.51
N ALA A 92 -11.33 1.84 10.35
CA ALA A 92 -11.39 1.57 11.78
C ALA A 92 -12.02 0.21 12.09
N ASP A 93 -13.07 -0.20 11.35
CA ASP A 93 -13.64 -1.54 11.46
C ASP A 93 -12.63 -2.63 11.09
N PHE A 94 -11.84 -2.42 10.03
CA PHE A 94 -10.71 -3.29 9.67
C PHE A 94 -9.73 -3.44 10.83
N ALA A 95 -9.33 -2.32 11.43
CA ALA A 95 -8.38 -2.33 12.53
C ALA A 95 -8.94 -3.07 13.76
N LEU A 96 -10.20 -2.86 14.10
CA LEU A 96 -10.84 -3.52 15.23
C LEU A 96 -10.93 -5.04 15.02
N ASN A 97 -11.29 -5.50 13.83
CA ASN A 97 -11.38 -6.93 13.57
C ASN A 97 -10.00 -7.61 13.52
N GLU A 98 -8.96 -6.95 12.98
CA GLU A 98 -7.58 -7.48 13.08
C GLU A 98 -7.15 -7.59 14.55
N LEU A 99 -7.35 -6.53 15.35
CA LEU A 99 -6.98 -6.52 16.77
C LEU A 99 -7.75 -7.54 17.61
N LEU A 100 -9.00 -7.82 17.25
CA LEU A 100 -9.85 -8.78 17.95
C LEU A 100 -9.73 -10.21 17.39
N ALA A 101 -8.86 -10.44 16.41
CA ALA A 101 -8.68 -11.71 15.69
C ALA A 101 -9.99 -12.26 15.07
N ARG A 102 -10.76 -11.38 14.43
CA ARG A 102 -12.04 -11.69 13.77
C ARG A 102 -12.08 -11.27 12.29
N PRO A 103 -11.01 -11.45 11.50
CA PRO A 103 -11.05 -11.07 10.09
C PRO A 103 -12.15 -11.88 9.38
N ALA A 104 -13.12 -11.18 8.81
CA ALA A 104 -14.23 -11.77 8.06
C ALA A 104 -14.36 -11.13 6.67
N TYR A 105 -13.20 -10.81 6.07
CA TYR A 105 -13.12 -10.15 4.77
C TYR A 105 -13.04 -11.17 3.63
N PRO A 106 -13.86 -11.03 2.58
CA PRO A 106 -13.77 -11.88 1.38
C PRO A 106 -12.43 -11.74 0.63
N ALA A 107 -11.76 -10.59 0.75
CA ALA A 107 -10.48 -10.28 0.11
C ALA A 107 -9.69 -9.25 0.94
N ASN A 108 -8.46 -8.92 0.52
CA ASN A 108 -7.61 -7.98 1.23
C ASN A 108 -7.93 -6.49 0.98
N THR A 109 -8.65 -6.18 -0.11
CA THR A 109 -8.97 -4.79 -0.51
C THR A 109 -10.47 -4.64 -0.71
N LEU A 110 -11.04 -3.56 -0.15
CA LEU A 110 -12.39 -3.11 -0.40
C LEU A 110 -12.33 -1.78 -1.14
N ILE A 111 -12.92 -1.71 -2.34
CA ILE A 111 -13.06 -0.49 -3.11
C ILE A 111 -14.51 -0.02 -3.03
N LEU A 112 -14.71 1.28 -2.85
CA LEU A 112 -16.00 1.93 -2.65
C LEU A 112 -16.24 2.93 -3.78
N ALA A 113 -17.38 2.80 -4.44
CA ALA A 113 -17.88 3.79 -5.38
C ALA A 113 -18.88 4.69 -4.67
N ASN A 114 -18.66 6.00 -4.66
CA ASN A 114 -19.68 6.98 -4.26
C ASN A 114 -20.42 7.55 -5.47
N THR A 115 -19.79 7.54 -6.63
CA THR A 115 -20.39 7.87 -7.93
C THR A 115 -20.32 6.66 -8.86
N THR A 116 -20.87 6.78 -10.08
CA THR A 116 -20.71 5.74 -11.10
C THR A 116 -19.25 5.70 -11.52
N MET A 117 -18.57 4.57 -11.33
CA MET A 117 -17.17 4.43 -11.69
C MET A 117 -16.86 3.00 -12.12
N GLU A 118 -15.84 2.86 -12.96
CA GLU A 118 -15.31 1.56 -13.35
C GLU A 118 -14.26 1.15 -12.31
N ILE A 119 -14.57 0.13 -11.51
CA ILE A 119 -13.66 -0.39 -10.49
C ILE A 119 -12.86 -1.59 -11.05
N LEU A 120 -13.49 -2.38 -11.91
CA LEU A 120 -12.87 -3.48 -12.65
C LEU A 120 -12.97 -3.17 -14.13
N ASP A 121 -11.94 -3.54 -14.88
CA ASP A 121 -11.90 -3.39 -16.33
C ASP A 121 -13.14 -4.00 -17.00
N GLY A 122 -13.87 -3.16 -17.73
CA GLY A 122 -15.11 -3.49 -18.43
C GLY A 122 -16.37 -3.50 -17.56
N GLU A 123 -16.30 -3.27 -16.25
CA GLU A 123 -17.46 -3.31 -15.33
C GLU A 123 -17.68 -1.99 -14.57
N VAL A 124 -18.77 -1.31 -14.94
CA VAL A 124 -19.21 -0.07 -14.29
C VAL A 124 -19.96 -0.38 -13.01
N SER A 125 -19.39 0.06 -11.89
CA SER A 125 -20.00 0.00 -10.57
C SER A 125 -20.98 1.17 -10.38
N PRO A 126 -22.21 0.91 -9.90
CA PRO A 126 -23.19 1.96 -9.65
C PRO A 126 -22.79 2.81 -8.43
N PRO A 127 -23.36 4.02 -8.27
CA PRO A 127 -23.12 4.84 -7.09
C PRO A 127 -23.45 4.11 -5.79
N HIS A 128 -22.65 4.35 -4.76
CA HIS A 128 -22.76 3.74 -3.42
C HIS A 128 -22.60 2.22 -3.39
N SER A 129 -21.93 1.64 -4.37
CA SER A 129 -21.54 0.23 -4.36
C SER A 129 -20.17 0.00 -3.75
N SER A 130 -19.85 -1.28 -3.56
CA SER A 130 -18.56 -1.73 -3.02
C SER A 130 -18.13 -3.01 -3.71
N LEU A 131 -16.83 -3.15 -3.93
CA LEU A 131 -16.24 -4.34 -4.52
C LEU A 131 -15.08 -4.85 -3.67
N TRP A 132 -15.04 -6.16 -3.46
CA TRP A 132 -13.90 -6.83 -2.86
C TRP A 132 -12.93 -7.30 -3.94
N VAL A 133 -11.66 -6.91 -3.82
CA VAL A 133 -10.59 -7.29 -4.73
C VAL A 133 -9.46 -7.91 -3.91
N ASN A 134 -8.94 -9.04 -4.39
CA ASN A 134 -7.77 -9.66 -3.79
C ASN A 134 -6.53 -9.30 -4.60
N VAL A 135 -5.74 -8.37 -4.09
CA VAL A 135 -4.49 -7.96 -4.73
C VAL A 135 -3.38 -8.93 -4.32
N PRO A 136 -2.70 -9.61 -5.24
CA PRO A 136 -1.67 -10.59 -4.90
C PRO A 136 -0.34 -9.93 -4.52
N ARG A 137 0.52 -10.67 -3.82
CA ARG A 137 1.94 -10.33 -3.70
C ARG A 137 2.64 -10.53 -5.04
N ASP A 138 3.44 -9.55 -5.46
CA ASP A 138 4.40 -9.73 -6.54
C ASP A 138 5.69 -10.40 -6.00
N PRO A 139 6.06 -11.60 -6.48
CA PRO A 139 7.31 -12.27 -6.09
C PRO A 139 8.57 -11.47 -6.41
N TYR A 140 8.52 -10.59 -7.42
CA TYR A 140 9.64 -9.78 -7.89
C TYR A 140 9.64 -8.35 -7.30
N CYS A 141 8.77 -8.09 -6.31
CA CYS A 141 8.71 -6.79 -5.68
C CYS A 141 10.04 -6.41 -5.02
N LEU A 142 10.58 -5.23 -5.33
CA LEU A 142 11.81 -4.72 -4.73
C LEU A 142 11.70 -4.39 -3.23
N VAL A 143 10.49 -4.48 -2.66
CA VAL A 143 10.21 -4.15 -1.25
C VAL A 143 9.91 -5.39 -0.42
N CYS A 144 9.11 -6.32 -0.94
CA CYS A 144 8.71 -7.52 -0.21
C CYS A 144 8.89 -8.81 -1.00
N GLY A 145 9.58 -8.79 -2.13
CA GLY A 145 9.78 -9.95 -3.02
C GLY A 145 10.68 -11.01 -2.39
N ASP A 146 10.74 -12.18 -3.03
CA ASP A 146 11.44 -13.34 -2.46
C ASP A 146 12.95 -13.12 -2.35
N GLN A 147 13.55 -12.37 -3.27
CA GLN A 147 14.97 -12.00 -3.21
C GLN A 147 15.31 -11.14 -1.98
N VAL A 148 14.46 -10.16 -1.66
CA VAL A 148 14.68 -9.28 -0.50
C VAL A 148 14.63 -10.07 0.81
N ASN A 149 13.71 -11.03 0.91
CA ASN A 149 13.61 -11.90 2.08
C ASN A 149 14.80 -12.87 2.18
N ALA A 150 15.29 -13.39 1.04
CA ALA A 150 16.47 -14.26 1.02
C ALA A 150 17.74 -13.54 1.48
N ASP A 151 17.95 -12.30 1.03
CA ASP A 151 19.11 -11.48 1.44
C ASP A 151 19.04 -11.13 2.94
N THR A 152 17.85 -10.90 3.49
CA THR A 152 17.66 -10.59 4.91
C THR A 152 17.92 -11.80 5.83
N ASP A 153 17.59 -13.02 5.36
CA ASP A 153 17.88 -14.25 6.09
C ASP A 153 19.39 -14.60 6.03
N GLU A 154 20.07 -14.28 4.92
CA GLU A 154 21.53 -14.50 4.76
C GLU A 154 22.40 -13.49 5.54
N ASP A 155 21.95 -12.24 5.72
CA ASP A 155 22.63 -11.21 6.52
C ASP A 155 22.64 -11.49 8.04
N SER A 156 21.98 -12.56 8.50
CA SER A 156 22.10 -13.08 9.87
C SER A 156 23.35 -13.95 10.08
N SER A 157 24.08 -14.26 9.01
CA SER A 157 25.40 -14.86 9.06
C SER A 157 26.46 -13.78 8.89
N ASP A 158 27.28 -13.55 9.92
CA ASP A 158 28.45 -12.65 9.88
C ASP A 158 29.39 -13.07 8.74
N LEU A 159 29.16 -12.61 7.52
CA LEU A 159 30.07 -12.76 6.40
C LEU A 159 31.27 -11.85 6.66
N THR A 160 32.40 -12.44 6.99
CA THR A 160 33.61 -11.67 7.26
C THR A 160 34.24 -11.22 5.94
N LEU A 161 34.97 -10.11 5.95
CA LEU A 161 35.75 -9.64 4.79
C LEU A 161 36.68 -10.72 4.22
N SER A 162 37.10 -11.67 5.07
CA SER A 162 37.91 -12.83 4.68
C SER A 162 37.13 -13.83 3.82
N ASP A 163 35.82 -13.99 4.06
CA ASP A 163 34.95 -14.89 3.29
C ASP A 163 34.68 -14.35 1.89
N LEU A 164 34.52 -13.02 1.76
CA LEU A 164 34.42 -12.36 0.46
C LEU A 164 35.75 -12.42 -0.32
N ALA A 165 36.89 -12.21 0.34
CA ALA A 165 38.21 -12.29 -0.31
C ALA A 165 38.49 -13.70 -0.87
N GLY A 166 38.09 -14.74 -0.13
CA GLY A 166 38.21 -16.14 -0.55
C GLY A 166 37.37 -16.50 -1.78
N SER A 167 36.14 -15.99 -1.88
CA SER A 167 35.26 -16.28 -3.03
C SER A 167 35.68 -15.58 -4.33
N MET A 168 36.37 -14.44 -4.24
CA MET A 168 36.89 -13.69 -5.40
C MET A 168 38.33 -14.09 -5.78
N GLY A 169 38.95 -15.03 -5.08
CA GLY A 169 40.32 -15.49 -5.36
C GLY A 169 41.40 -14.44 -5.03
N ILE A 170 41.11 -13.52 -4.11
CA ILE A 170 42.02 -12.45 -3.70
C ILE A 170 42.66 -12.86 -2.37
N THR A 171 43.96 -13.11 -2.37
CA THR A 171 44.74 -13.31 -1.14
C THR A 171 45.12 -11.97 -0.54
N LEU A 172 44.64 -11.67 0.66
CA LEU A 172 45.13 -10.54 1.45
C LEU A 172 46.50 -10.93 2.04
N GLU A 173 47.55 -10.18 1.68
CA GLU A 173 48.85 -10.31 2.33
C GLU A 173 48.80 -9.56 3.66
N ASP A 174 48.98 -10.28 4.77
CA ASP A 174 49.08 -9.69 6.10
C ASP A 174 50.38 -8.88 6.19
N GLU A 175 50.26 -7.55 6.29
CA GLU A 175 51.39 -6.68 6.62
C GLU A 175 51.79 -6.88 8.09
N ASN A 176 53.04 -7.26 8.28
CA ASN A 176 53.71 -7.51 9.57
C ASN A 176 54.19 -6.20 10.22
#